data_AF-A0A3D3PFK5-F1
#
_entry.id   AF-A0A3D3PFK5-F1
#
_cell.length_a   1.000
_cell.length_b   1.000
_cell.length_c   1.000
_cell.angle_alpha   90.00
_cell.angle_beta   90.00
_cell.angle_gamma   90.00
#
_symmetry.space_group_name_H-M   'P 1'
#
loop_
_entity.id
_entity.type
_entity.pdbx_description
1 polymer ?
#
loop_
_entity_poly.entity_id
_entity_poly.type
_entity_poly.pdbx_seq_one_letter_code
_entity_poly.pdbx_strand_id
1 'polypeptide(L)'
;VLITAVFIACQGGMYYYSFKVIGITINMSDCIILFLKRNFISVFLPGGGITSLAFFSKAIERKDATRTQINLASLIYGLTGILTVFIISIPVILYLLFTRQHLVGELWAFAGIAVLIVVLTAGILSAVRKGWVYKKIIHYRPDLEFIMNDIFEGSFSPGSLIMTIAVSLFIEVIGIVHLLLAMRALGIEYAVEAAIVGYVIATLFLVISPFLKGLGAVELSLILLLRKYGFSTAEATATTFLYRFFEFWGPLIAGILAFIVNRGSLLLRILPGALLFCLGLVDVASVLTPAIAERINILNNFLPAQALQISNQLMLLIGFLQLITSVFLFRSLRNAWYVAIILCLFSIVGNLTKALDFEEALFAAAVLLVLLFTRRQYYVRANRDLQNFNLGVALCIFAGVTVYGVTGFYFLDERHFKINFNFLQSIISTFDNFILLNSAGIVPQTHLGHLFLASINVFGASSILLVFYAFLKP
;
A
#
# COMPACT_ATOMS: atom_id res chain seq x y z
N VAL A 1 11.31 -12.42 19.95
CA VAL A 1 10.32 -13.52 19.89
C VAL A 1 9.23 -13.39 20.95
N LEU A 2 9.51 -13.56 22.25
CA LEU A 2 8.48 -13.50 23.30
C LEU A 2 7.69 -12.19 23.28
N ILE A 3 8.39 -11.05 23.17
CA ILE A 3 7.76 -9.72 23.09
C ILE A 3 6.88 -9.58 21.84
N THR A 4 7.25 -10.20 20.71
CA THR A 4 6.40 -10.25 19.51
C THR A 4 5.13 -11.07 19.74
N ALA A 5 5.21 -12.16 20.48
CA ALA A 5 4.03 -12.94 20.85
C ALA A 5 3.09 -12.14 21.78
N VAL A 6 3.67 -11.41 22.75
CA VAL A 6 2.92 -10.48 23.61
C VAL A 6 2.28 -9.37 22.79
N PHE A 7 3.00 -8.78 21.82
CA PHE A 7 2.46 -7.79 20.90
C PHE A 7 1.23 -8.32 20.14
N ILE A 8 1.34 -9.51 19.53
CA ILE A 8 0.21 -10.14 18.82
C ILE A 8 -0.97 -10.40 19.76
N ALA A 9 -0.71 -10.86 20.99
CA ALA A 9 -1.74 -11.07 21.99
C ALA A 9 -2.41 -9.75 22.39
N CYS A 10 -1.65 -8.69 22.64
CA CYS A 10 -2.18 -7.37 22.98
C CYS A 10 -3.02 -6.78 21.83
N GLN A 11 -2.59 -6.96 20.57
CA GLN A 11 -3.37 -6.55 19.41
C GLN A 11 -4.70 -7.29 19.31
N GLY A 12 -4.71 -8.60 19.58
CA GLY A 12 -5.95 -9.37 19.75
C GLY A 12 -6.80 -8.88 20.93
N GLY A 13 -6.17 -8.52 22.04
CA GLY A 13 -6.83 -7.97 23.23
C GLY A 13 -7.48 -6.62 22.98
N MET A 14 -6.84 -5.77 22.18
CA MET A 14 -7.41 -4.50 21.76
C MET A 14 -8.68 -4.70 20.95
N TYR A 15 -8.70 -5.67 20.03
CA TYR A 15 -9.94 -6.09 19.35
C TYR A 15 -10.98 -6.61 20.33
N TYR A 16 -10.59 -7.50 21.25
CA TYR A 16 -11.48 -8.07 22.25
C TYR A 16 -12.21 -6.98 23.06
N TYR A 17 -11.49 -5.98 23.57
CA TYR A 17 -12.10 -4.86 24.28
C TYR A 17 -12.92 -3.94 23.34
N SER A 18 -12.49 -3.76 22.09
CA SER A 18 -13.26 -2.98 21.10
C SER A 18 -14.62 -3.61 20.79
N PHE A 19 -14.74 -4.94 20.78
CA PHE A 19 -16.02 -5.63 20.68
C PHE A 19 -16.85 -5.48 21.96
N LYS A 20 -16.22 -5.54 23.14
CA LYS A 20 -16.92 -5.30 24.42
C LYS A 20 -17.46 -3.88 24.57
N VAL A 21 -16.82 -2.88 23.96
CA VAL A 21 -17.34 -1.49 23.93
C VAL A 21 -18.77 -1.45 23.42
N ILE A 22 -19.10 -2.29 22.44
CA ILE A 22 -20.40 -2.34 21.77
C ILE A 22 -21.28 -3.50 22.28
N GLY A 23 -20.95 -4.08 23.44
CA GLY A 23 -21.73 -5.14 24.09
C GLY A 23 -21.53 -6.55 23.51
N ILE A 24 -20.55 -6.77 22.64
CA ILE A 24 -20.32 -8.07 22.00
C ILE A 24 -19.13 -8.77 22.63
N THR A 25 -19.30 -10.04 22.97
CA THR A 25 -18.24 -10.90 23.50
C THR A 25 -17.77 -11.88 22.43
N ILE A 26 -16.52 -11.73 22.01
CA ILE A 26 -15.85 -12.66 21.09
C ILE A 26 -14.68 -13.30 21.84
N ASN A 27 -14.35 -14.56 21.51
CA ASN A 27 -13.21 -15.22 22.11
C ASN A 27 -11.89 -14.55 21.72
N MET A 28 -10.95 -14.48 22.66
CA MET A 28 -9.63 -13.87 22.45
C MET A 28 -8.87 -14.49 21.27
N SER A 29 -8.96 -15.81 21.09
CA SER A 29 -8.31 -16.52 19.97
C SER A 29 -8.85 -16.07 18.61
N ASP A 30 -10.16 -15.85 18.49
CA ASP A 30 -10.79 -15.34 17.27
C ASP A 30 -10.36 -13.89 16.99
N CYS A 31 -10.21 -13.06 18.03
CA CYS A 31 -9.70 -11.70 17.89
C CYS A 31 -8.23 -11.67 17.44
N ILE A 32 -7.38 -12.57 17.96
CA ILE A 32 -5.99 -12.71 17.51
C ILE A 32 -5.96 -13.15 16.03
N ILE A 33 -6.75 -14.15 15.65
CA ILE A 33 -6.83 -14.60 14.25
C ILE A 33 -7.33 -13.47 13.33
N LEU A 34 -8.31 -12.69 13.78
CA LEU A 34 -8.82 -11.53 13.04
C LEU A 34 -7.72 -10.49 12.82
N PHE A 35 -7.01 -10.12 13.88
CA PHE A 35 -5.87 -9.22 13.82
C PHE A 35 -4.83 -9.72 12.82
N LEU A 36 -4.37 -10.96 12.96
CA LEU A 36 -3.33 -11.55 12.12
C LEU A 36 -3.71 -11.54 10.63
N LYS A 37 -4.96 -11.91 10.31
CA LYS A 37 -5.46 -11.92 8.93
C LYS A 37 -5.54 -10.51 8.32
N ARG A 38 -6.02 -9.54 9.10
CA ARG A 38 -6.10 -8.13 8.66
C ARG A 38 -4.72 -7.49 8.57
N ASN A 39 -3.85 -7.77 9.52
CA ASN A 39 -2.45 -7.34 9.56
C ASN A 39 -1.68 -7.80 8.33
N PHE A 40 -1.91 -9.05 7.88
CA PHE A 40 -1.33 -9.55 6.64
C PHE A 40 -1.84 -8.81 5.40
N ILE A 41 -3.16 -8.75 5.21
CA ILE A 41 -3.73 -8.10 4.01
C ILE A 41 -3.40 -6.61 3.94
N SER A 42 -3.34 -5.93 5.09
CA SER A 42 -3.10 -4.48 5.14
C SER A 42 -1.81 -4.04 4.46
N VAL A 43 -0.78 -4.89 4.36
CA VAL A 43 0.47 -4.55 3.64
C VAL A 43 0.20 -4.30 2.15
N PHE A 44 -0.76 -5.01 1.57
CA PHE A 44 -1.03 -4.99 0.14
C PHE A 44 -2.13 -4.00 -0.27
N LEU A 45 -2.78 -3.34 0.70
CA LEU A 45 -3.88 -2.42 0.41
C LEU A 45 -3.41 -0.95 0.43
N PRO A 46 -3.84 -0.09 -0.51
CA PRO A 46 -3.41 1.31 -0.57
C PRO A 46 -3.68 2.14 0.70
N GLY A 47 -4.78 1.85 1.40
CA GLY A 47 -5.12 2.48 2.69
C GLY A 47 -4.66 1.69 3.92
N GLY A 48 -3.74 0.74 3.75
CA GLY A 48 -3.06 0.03 4.82
C GLY A 48 -4.00 -0.67 5.82
N GLY A 49 -3.78 -0.37 7.10
CA GLY A 49 -4.56 -0.92 8.21
C GLY A 49 -6.04 -0.58 8.13
N ILE A 50 -6.40 0.66 7.73
CA ILE A 50 -7.78 1.15 7.75
C ILE A 50 -8.65 0.40 6.73
N THR A 51 -8.15 0.23 5.51
CA THR A 51 -8.90 -0.49 4.46
C THR A 51 -9.01 -1.99 4.76
N SER A 52 -8.04 -2.57 5.48
CA SER A 52 -8.07 -3.96 5.90
C SER A 52 -9.20 -4.29 6.89
N LEU A 53 -9.71 -3.28 7.62
CA LEU A 53 -10.81 -3.45 8.59
C LEU A 53 -12.12 -3.90 7.94
N ALA A 54 -12.32 -3.58 6.66
CA ALA A 54 -13.50 -4.02 5.90
C ALA A 54 -13.45 -5.51 5.51
N PHE A 55 -12.31 -6.18 5.70
CA PHE A 55 -12.10 -7.57 5.32
C PHE A 55 -12.28 -8.51 6.54
N PHE A 56 -12.58 -9.77 6.23
CA PHE A 56 -12.75 -10.87 7.17
C PHE A 56 -13.90 -10.77 8.19
N SER A 57 -14.79 -9.80 8.05
CA SER A 57 -15.98 -9.69 8.92
C SER A 57 -16.86 -10.95 8.86
N LYS A 58 -16.95 -11.63 7.71
CA LYS A 58 -17.72 -12.87 7.54
C LYS A 58 -17.26 -14.05 8.41
N ALA A 59 -15.98 -14.08 8.80
CA ALA A 59 -15.45 -15.15 9.66
C ALA A 59 -16.00 -15.05 11.08
N ILE A 60 -16.32 -13.83 11.52
CA ILE A 60 -16.88 -13.51 12.84
C ILE A 60 -18.40 -13.40 12.79
N GLU A 61 -18.99 -13.04 11.64
CA GLU A 61 -20.44 -12.95 11.43
C GLU A 61 -21.18 -14.26 11.76
N ARG A 62 -20.48 -15.41 11.70
CA ARG A 62 -21.01 -16.72 12.08
C ARG A 62 -21.11 -16.96 13.60
N LYS A 63 -20.60 -16.05 14.44
CA LYS A 63 -20.45 -16.19 15.90
C LYS A 63 -21.14 -15.04 16.66
N ASP A 64 -22.38 -14.72 16.30
CA ASP A 64 -23.30 -13.80 17.04
C ASP A 64 -23.15 -12.28 16.81
N ALA A 65 -22.32 -11.81 15.88
CA ALA A 65 -22.15 -10.37 15.59
C ALA A 65 -22.58 -9.99 14.16
N THR A 66 -23.37 -8.92 14.02
CA THR A 66 -23.74 -8.40 12.69
C THR A 66 -22.55 -7.74 11.99
N ARG A 67 -22.58 -7.68 10.66
CA ARG A 67 -21.52 -7.02 9.86
C ARG A 67 -21.31 -5.55 10.25
N THR A 68 -22.38 -4.83 10.59
CA THR A 68 -22.32 -3.43 11.03
C THR A 68 -21.59 -3.30 12.36
N GLN A 69 -21.91 -4.15 13.33
CA GLN A 69 -21.24 -4.18 14.63
C GLN A 69 -19.75 -4.54 14.50
N ILE A 70 -19.40 -5.50 13.64
CA ILE A 70 -17.99 -5.85 13.40
C ILE A 70 -17.23 -4.67 12.82
N ASN A 71 -17.81 -3.95 11.86
CA ASN A 71 -17.18 -2.77 11.29
C ASN A 71 -17.05 -1.64 12.33
N LEU A 72 -18.04 -1.47 13.20
CA LEU A 72 -17.99 -0.50 14.31
C LEU A 72 -16.87 -0.82 15.31
N ALA A 73 -16.78 -2.06 15.80
CA ALA A 73 -15.69 -2.48 16.68
C ALA A 73 -14.32 -2.31 16.00
N SER A 74 -14.26 -2.57 14.70
CA SER A 74 -13.04 -2.37 13.90
C SER A 74 -12.67 -0.89 13.77
N LEU A 75 -13.67 0.00 13.69
CA LEU A 75 -13.47 1.45 13.71
C LEU A 75 -12.95 1.91 15.08
N ILE A 76 -13.53 1.43 16.18
CA ILE A 76 -13.04 1.72 17.54
C ILE A 76 -11.58 1.30 17.68
N TYR A 77 -11.22 0.09 17.24
CA TYR A 77 -9.84 -0.39 17.19
C TYR A 77 -8.94 0.57 16.39
N GLY A 78 -9.31 0.91 15.15
CA GLY A 78 -8.49 1.75 14.28
C GLY A 78 -8.29 3.17 14.81
N LEU A 79 -9.37 3.80 15.30
CA LEU A 79 -9.33 5.14 15.88
C LEU A 79 -8.53 5.18 17.18
N THR A 80 -8.69 4.17 18.03
CA THR A 80 -7.94 4.08 19.29
C THR A 80 -6.45 3.91 19.02
N GLY A 81 -6.06 3.10 18.04
CA GLY A 81 -4.64 2.93 17.66
C GLY A 81 -4.01 4.23 17.19
N ILE A 82 -4.70 4.96 16.29
CA ILE A 82 -4.25 6.28 15.84
C ILE A 82 -4.15 7.26 17.01
N LEU A 83 -5.15 7.27 17.91
CA LEU A 83 -5.16 8.14 19.08
C LEU A 83 -3.97 7.89 20.01
N THR A 84 -3.63 6.63 20.30
CA THR A 84 -2.54 6.31 21.25
C THR A 84 -1.16 6.62 20.68
N VAL A 85 -0.94 6.42 19.38
CA VAL A 85 0.29 6.87 18.70
C VAL A 85 0.50 8.36 18.98
N PHE A 86 -0.56 9.17 18.87
CA PHE A 86 -0.47 10.60 19.10
C PHE A 86 -0.27 10.98 20.57
N ILE A 87 -0.94 10.30 21.50
CA ILE A 87 -0.75 10.50 22.94
C ILE A 87 0.72 10.30 23.33
N ILE A 88 1.40 9.31 22.75
CA ILE A 88 2.82 9.05 23.04
C ILE A 88 3.76 9.94 22.21
N SER A 89 3.39 10.30 20.99
CA SER A 89 4.23 11.15 20.14
C SER A 89 4.36 12.57 20.68
N ILE A 90 3.29 13.16 21.23
CA ILE A 90 3.29 14.57 21.68
C ILE A 90 4.36 14.83 22.76
N PRO A 91 4.43 14.08 23.88
CA PRO A 91 5.47 14.27 24.89
C PRO A 91 6.88 14.13 24.33
N VAL A 92 7.10 13.17 23.43
CA VAL A 92 8.41 12.90 22.82
C VAL A 92 8.82 14.04 21.91
N ILE A 93 7.90 14.56 21.08
CA ILE A 93 8.15 15.72 20.22
C ILE A 93 8.45 16.96 21.07
N LEU A 94 7.66 17.22 22.12
CA LEU A 94 7.90 18.35 23.03
C LEU A 94 9.28 18.24 23.67
N TYR A 95 9.65 17.06 24.19
CA TYR A 95 10.98 16.83 24.75
C TYR A 95 12.10 17.12 23.75
N LEU A 96 11.96 16.69 22.49
CA LEU A 96 12.94 16.97 21.44
C LEU A 96 13.06 18.46 21.12
N LEU A 97 11.94 19.19 21.08
CA LEU A 97 11.94 20.63 20.84
C LEU A 97 12.70 21.40 21.93
N PHE A 98 12.60 20.97 23.19
CA PHE A 98 13.31 21.62 24.30
C PHE A 98 14.78 21.21 24.41
N THR A 99 15.12 19.96 24.05
CA THR A 99 16.46 19.40 24.31
C THR A 99 17.40 19.52 23.10
N ARG A 100 16.86 19.49 21.87
CA ARG A 100 17.65 19.44 20.62
C ARG A 100 17.32 20.66 19.74
N GLN A 101 17.97 21.80 20.01
CA GLN A 101 17.72 23.09 19.33
C GLN A 101 17.98 23.12 17.80
N HIS A 102 18.54 22.07 17.20
CA HIS A 102 18.85 22.00 15.76
C HIS A 102 17.74 21.36 14.88
N LEU A 103 16.56 21.07 15.43
CA LEU A 103 15.42 20.48 14.68
C LEU A 103 14.44 21.52 14.09
N VAL A 104 14.85 22.79 13.96
CA VAL A 104 13.98 23.88 13.47
C VAL A 104 13.40 23.60 12.07
N GLY A 105 14.14 22.87 11.22
CA GLY A 105 13.66 22.46 9.89
C GLY A 105 12.55 21.39 9.91
N GLU A 106 12.43 20.63 11.00
CA GLU A 106 11.43 19.56 11.16
C GLU A 106 10.17 20.04 11.90
N LEU A 107 10.18 21.27 12.43
CA LEU A 107 9.05 21.88 13.16
C LEU A 107 7.75 21.90 12.34
N TRP A 108 7.85 22.15 11.03
CA TRP A 108 6.70 22.14 10.13
C TRP A 108 6.08 20.76 9.97
N ALA A 109 6.88 19.69 9.97
CA ALA A 109 6.38 18.33 9.92
C ALA A 109 5.63 17.99 11.22
N PHE A 110 6.20 18.35 12.37
CA PHE A 110 5.54 18.16 13.67
C PHE A 110 4.26 18.99 13.81
N ALA A 111 4.26 20.25 13.34
CA ALA A 111 3.09 21.11 13.33
C ALA A 111 1.99 20.57 12.40
N GLY A 112 2.35 20.09 11.21
CA GLY A 112 1.42 19.45 10.27
C GLY A 112 0.75 18.21 10.87
N ILE A 113 1.54 17.37 11.55
CA ILE A 113 1.02 16.20 12.28
C ILE A 113 0.09 16.66 13.43
N ALA A 114 0.48 17.65 14.23
CA ALA A 114 -0.34 18.18 15.32
C ALA A 114 -1.69 18.72 14.84
N VAL A 115 -1.71 19.47 13.74
CA VAL A 115 -2.96 19.97 13.13
C VAL A 115 -3.83 18.82 12.65
N LEU A 116 -3.25 17.81 11.98
CA LEU A 116 -3.97 16.63 11.53
C LEU A 116 -4.65 15.90 12.70
N ILE A 117 -3.96 15.78 13.85
CA ILE A 117 -4.49 15.17 15.08
C ILE A 117 -5.72 15.92 15.58
N VAL A 118 -5.62 17.25 15.70
CA VAL A 118 -6.71 18.10 16.20
C VAL A 118 -7.91 18.02 15.28
N VAL A 119 -7.70 18.07 13.95
CA VAL A 119 -8.77 17.98 12.96
C VAL A 119 -9.46 16.61 13.00
N LEU A 120 -8.71 15.51 13.04
CA LEU A 120 -9.29 14.16 13.12
C LEU A 120 -10.07 13.96 14.43
N THR A 121 -9.51 14.39 15.56
CA THR A 121 -10.16 14.27 16.88
C THR A 121 -11.43 15.12 16.95
N ALA A 122 -11.37 16.39 16.51
CA ALA A 122 -12.53 17.26 16.45
C ALA A 122 -13.61 16.73 15.50
N GLY A 123 -13.20 16.13 14.37
CA GLY A 123 -14.12 15.50 13.41
C GLY A 123 -14.87 14.32 14.02
N ILE A 124 -14.17 13.43 14.72
CA ILE A 124 -14.78 12.28 15.42
C ILE A 124 -15.71 12.77 16.55
N LEU A 125 -15.25 13.69 17.40
CA LEU A 125 -16.07 14.26 18.48
C LEU A 125 -17.32 14.96 17.93
N SER A 126 -17.18 15.69 16.82
CA SER A 126 -18.32 16.32 16.14
C SER A 126 -19.26 15.29 15.52
N ALA A 127 -18.79 14.11 15.11
CA ALA A 127 -19.65 13.04 14.61
C ALA A 127 -20.43 12.38 15.75
N VAL A 128 -19.75 12.07 16.87
CA VAL A 128 -20.34 11.45 18.06
C VAL A 128 -21.35 12.37 18.76
N ARG A 129 -21.03 13.66 18.91
CA ARG A 129 -21.90 14.65 19.59
C ARG A 129 -23.02 15.21 18.70
N LYS A 130 -23.34 14.55 17.58
CA LYS A 130 -24.33 15.02 16.59
C LYS A 130 -24.10 16.47 16.11
N GLY A 131 -22.83 16.88 16.02
CA GLY A 131 -22.36 18.22 15.66
C GLY A 131 -22.30 18.48 14.14
N TRP A 132 -21.44 19.41 13.72
CA TRP A 132 -21.34 19.84 12.31
C TRP A 132 -21.02 18.70 11.34
N VAL A 133 -20.03 17.85 11.67
CA VAL A 133 -19.65 16.69 10.83
C VAL A 133 -20.79 15.69 10.70
N TYR A 134 -21.48 15.37 11.81
CA TYR A 134 -22.66 14.49 11.81
C TYR A 134 -23.74 15.01 10.85
N LYS A 135 -24.09 16.31 10.99
CA LYS A 135 -25.11 16.95 10.14
C LYS A 135 -24.71 16.94 8.67
N LYS A 136 -23.43 17.16 8.35
CA LYS A 136 -22.93 17.10 6.97
C LYS A 136 -22.98 15.68 6.41
N ILE A 137 -22.60 14.66 7.18
CA ILE A 137 -22.67 13.26 6.75
C ILE A 137 -24.12 12.88 6.40
N ILE A 138 -25.07 13.18 7.28
CA ILE A 138 -26.49 12.84 7.07
C ILE A 138 -27.11 13.65 5.94
N HIS A 139 -26.70 14.91 5.74
CA HIS A 139 -27.18 15.71 4.62
C HIS A 139 -26.83 15.08 3.26
N TYR A 140 -25.63 14.51 3.09
CA TYR A 140 -25.23 13.85 1.84
C TYR A 140 -25.67 12.39 1.75
N ARG A 141 -25.79 11.70 2.89
CA ARG A 141 -26.11 10.27 3.00
C ARG A 141 -27.11 10.03 4.14
N PRO A 142 -28.39 10.35 3.92
CA PRO A 142 -29.43 10.21 4.95
C PRO A 142 -29.67 8.77 5.38
N ASP A 143 -29.30 7.80 4.54
CA ASP A 143 -29.30 6.36 4.84
C ASP A 143 -28.40 5.97 6.03
N LEU A 144 -27.40 6.79 6.36
CA LEU A 144 -26.50 6.54 7.49
C LEU A 144 -27.07 6.97 8.83
N GLU A 145 -28.17 7.73 8.88
CA GLU A 145 -28.73 8.22 10.14
C GLU A 145 -29.19 7.08 11.05
N PHE A 146 -29.88 6.08 10.50
CA PHE A 146 -30.30 4.90 11.26
C PHE A 146 -29.11 4.12 11.80
N ILE A 147 -28.07 3.93 10.97
CA ILE A 147 -26.82 3.24 11.38
C ILE A 147 -26.12 4.03 12.49
N MET A 148 -26.01 5.35 12.35
CA MET A 148 -25.35 6.20 13.35
C MET A 148 -26.14 6.23 14.66
N ASN A 149 -27.48 6.31 14.61
CA ASN A 149 -28.31 6.26 15.81
C ASN A 149 -28.21 4.88 16.49
N ASP A 150 -28.29 3.77 15.76
CA ASP A 150 -28.16 2.41 16.32
C ASP A 150 -26.75 2.20 16.95
N ILE A 151 -25.71 2.81 16.36
CA ILE A 151 -24.35 2.85 16.92
C ILE A 151 -24.28 3.66 18.21
N PHE A 152 -24.87 4.86 18.25
CA PHE A 152 -24.74 5.78 19.39
C PHE A 152 -25.77 5.54 20.51
N GLU A 153 -26.88 4.88 20.21
CA GLU A 153 -27.91 4.46 21.16
C GLU A 153 -27.64 3.06 21.75
N GLY A 154 -26.75 2.27 21.12
CA GLY A 154 -26.22 1.04 21.71
C GLY A 154 -25.54 1.30 23.06
N SER A 155 -25.59 0.31 23.96
CA SER A 155 -24.99 0.39 25.29
C SER A 155 -23.46 0.45 25.23
N PHE A 156 -22.92 1.64 24.96
CA PHE A 156 -21.49 1.91 24.95
C PHE A 156 -20.93 1.70 26.36
N SER A 157 -20.00 0.76 26.54
CA SER A 157 -19.37 0.54 27.85
C SER A 157 -18.11 1.39 28.02
N PRO A 158 -18.12 2.45 28.84
CA PRO A 158 -16.98 3.36 28.97
C PRO A 158 -15.76 2.66 29.56
N GLY A 159 -15.98 1.71 30.47
CA GLY A 159 -14.91 0.90 31.06
C GLY A 159 -14.15 0.07 30.01
N SER A 160 -14.84 -0.53 29.04
CA SER A 160 -14.19 -1.28 27.95
C SER A 160 -13.44 -0.37 27.00
N LEU A 161 -13.90 0.87 26.81
CA LEU A 161 -13.21 1.85 25.99
C LEU A 161 -11.88 2.26 26.65
N ILE A 162 -11.89 2.53 27.96
CA ILE A 162 -10.68 2.80 28.73
C ILE A 162 -9.71 1.63 28.64
N MET A 163 -10.19 0.39 28.77
CA MET A 163 -9.34 -0.80 28.60
C MET A 163 -8.78 -0.92 27.17
N THR A 164 -9.56 -0.57 26.14
CA THR A 164 -9.08 -0.55 24.76
C THR A 164 -7.94 0.45 24.59
N ILE A 165 -8.08 1.66 25.14
CA ILE A 165 -7.03 2.70 25.13
C ILE A 165 -5.81 2.24 25.93
N ALA A 166 -6.00 1.66 27.11
CA ALA A 166 -4.91 1.19 27.97
C ALA A 166 -4.09 0.07 27.30
N VAL A 167 -4.76 -0.91 26.68
CA VAL A 167 -4.09 -1.97 25.91
C VAL A 167 -3.34 -1.38 24.71
N SER A 168 -3.94 -0.40 24.02
CA SER A 168 -3.30 0.29 22.90
C SER A 168 -2.05 1.07 23.33
N LEU A 169 -2.08 1.80 24.44
CA LEU A 169 -0.88 2.44 25.01
C LEU A 169 0.19 1.42 25.41
N PHE A 170 -0.21 0.27 25.94
CA PHE A 170 0.74 -0.79 26.27
C PHE A 170 1.39 -1.41 25.01
N ILE A 171 0.67 -1.49 23.89
CA ILE A 171 1.24 -1.88 22.59
C ILE A 171 2.36 -0.92 22.16
N GLU A 172 2.18 0.38 22.36
CA GLU A 172 3.21 1.37 22.04
C GLU A 172 4.47 1.18 22.90
N VAL A 173 4.30 0.89 24.19
CA VAL A 173 5.41 0.55 25.10
C VAL A 173 6.12 -0.72 24.62
N ILE A 174 5.38 -1.75 24.21
CA ILE A 174 5.95 -2.97 23.62
C ILE A 174 6.77 -2.65 22.36
N GLY A 175 6.31 -1.70 21.55
CA GLY A 175 7.04 -1.22 20.37
C GLY A 175 8.38 -0.57 20.70
N ILE A 176 8.41 0.31 21.71
CA ILE A 176 9.66 0.90 22.23
C ILE A 176 10.60 -0.20 22.75
N VAL A 177 10.06 -1.16 23.50
CA VAL A 177 10.82 -2.30 24.04
C VAL A 177 11.39 -3.17 22.92
N HIS A 178 10.70 -3.37 21.80
CA HIS A 178 11.26 -4.08 20.65
C HIS A 178 12.54 -3.42 20.14
N LEU A 179 12.54 -2.10 20.00
CA LEU A 179 13.71 -1.37 19.51
C LEU A 179 14.86 -1.39 20.51
N LEU A 180 14.56 -1.24 21.81
CA LEU A 180 15.55 -1.38 22.89
C LEU A 180 16.21 -2.77 22.91
N LEU A 181 15.41 -3.83 22.77
CA LEU A 181 15.92 -5.20 22.75
C LEU A 181 16.74 -5.49 21.49
N ALA A 182 16.37 -4.89 20.35
CA ALA A 182 17.15 -4.98 19.12
C ALA A 182 18.54 -4.35 19.30
N MET A 183 18.62 -3.15 19.88
CA MET A 183 19.89 -2.50 20.22
C MET A 183 20.72 -3.34 21.17
N ARG A 184 20.11 -3.83 22.26
CA ARG A 184 20.78 -4.64 23.28
C ARG A 184 21.31 -5.96 22.70
N ALA A 185 20.56 -6.59 21.80
CA ALA A 185 20.99 -7.83 21.14
C ALA A 185 22.22 -7.64 20.24
N LEU A 186 22.44 -6.43 19.73
CA LEU A 186 23.59 -6.07 18.91
C LEU A 186 24.78 -5.55 19.73
N GLY A 187 24.69 -5.55 21.07
CA GLY A 187 25.75 -5.07 21.97
C GLY A 187 25.87 -3.54 22.02
N ILE A 188 24.85 -2.82 21.54
CA ILE A 188 24.83 -1.35 21.49
C ILE A 188 24.38 -0.83 22.86
N GLU A 189 25.20 0.02 23.49
CA GLU A 189 24.89 0.59 24.82
C GLU A 189 23.65 1.48 24.80
N TYR A 190 22.90 1.43 25.91
CA TYR A 190 21.52 1.88 26.08
C TYR A 190 21.28 3.37 25.79
N ALA A 191 20.92 3.69 24.55
CA ALA A 191 20.30 4.98 24.22
C ALA A 191 18.76 4.87 24.33
N VAL A 192 18.24 4.86 25.57
CA VAL A 192 16.79 4.77 25.82
C VAL A 192 16.03 5.90 25.10
N GLU A 193 16.58 7.11 25.11
CA GLU A 193 16.08 8.24 24.34
C GLU A 193 15.97 7.92 22.84
N ALA A 194 17.02 7.35 22.25
CA ALA A 194 17.05 7.02 20.82
C ALA A 194 16.00 5.95 20.46
N ALA A 195 15.75 4.98 21.34
CA ALA A 195 14.72 3.98 21.11
C ALA A 195 13.30 4.54 21.23
N ILE A 196 13.04 5.41 22.21
CA ILE A 196 11.73 6.07 22.35
C ILE A 196 11.45 6.94 21.12
N VAL A 197 12.42 7.80 20.75
CA VAL A 197 12.28 8.71 19.61
C VAL A 197 12.24 7.94 18.30
N GLY A 198 13.06 6.90 18.16
CA GLY A 198 13.08 6.01 16.99
C GLY A 198 11.76 5.31 16.77
N TYR A 199 11.17 4.78 17.83
CA TYR A 199 9.86 4.15 17.75
C TYR A 199 8.77 5.16 17.35
N VAL A 200 8.74 6.34 17.98
CA VAL A 200 7.76 7.40 17.64
C VAL A 200 7.88 7.84 16.18
N ILE A 201 9.09 8.04 15.67
CA ILE A 201 9.28 8.43 14.28
C ILE A 201 8.83 7.29 13.34
N ALA A 202 9.21 6.05 13.63
CA ALA A 202 8.79 4.88 12.86
C ALA A 202 7.26 4.74 12.80
N THR A 203 6.56 4.91 13.92
CA THR A 203 5.09 4.80 13.96
C THR A 203 4.41 5.97 13.25
N LEU A 204 4.93 7.20 13.34
CA LEU A 204 4.42 8.34 12.58
C LEU A 204 4.53 8.10 11.06
N PHE A 205 5.66 7.57 10.58
CA PHE A 205 5.82 7.22 9.17
C PHE A 205 4.86 6.10 8.73
N LEU A 206 4.54 5.16 9.62
CA LEU A 206 3.55 4.11 9.32
C LEU A 206 2.14 4.70 9.16
N VAL A 207 1.78 5.73 9.93
CA VAL A 207 0.50 6.43 9.81
C VAL A 207 0.45 7.28 8.52
N ILE A 208 1.54 7.99 8.20
CA ILE A 208 1.61 8.89 7.02
C ILE A 208 1.74 8.11 5.71
N SER A 209 2.47 6.99 5.72
CA SER A 209 2.70 6.12 4.57
C SER A 209 2.01 4.78 4.76
N PRO A 210 0.67 4.71 4.61
CA PRO A 210 -0.09 3.49 4.83
C PRO A 210 0.19 2.42 3.75
N PHE A 211 0.67 2.82 2.57
CA PHE A 211 1.07 1.90 1.52
C PHE A 211 2.27 1.07 1.98
N LEU A 212 2.19 -0.26 1.83
CA LEU A 212 3.22 -1.20 2.30
C LEU A 212 3.55 -1.09 3.80
N LYS A 213 2.71 -0.44 4.61
CA LYS A 213 3.02 -0.08 6.01
C LYS A 213 4.36 0.64 6.17
N GLY A 214 4.62 1.60 5.30
CA GLY A 214 5.80 2.45 5.39
C GLY A 214 7.11 1.72 5.08
N LEU A 215 7.08 0.56 4.40
CA LEU A 215 8.29 -0.12 3.94
C LEU A 215 9.15 0.83 3.10
N GLY A 216 10.43 0.91 3.43
CA GLY A 216 11.40 1.87 2.90
C GLY A 216 11.45 3.17 3.72
N ALA A 217 10.32 3.83 3.93
CA ALA A 217 10.26 5.11 4.64
C ALA A 217 10.58 4.97 6.13
N VAL A 218 10.04 3.93 6.78
CA VAL A 218 10.30 3.62 8.20
C VAL A 218 11.76 3.24 8.38
N GLU A 219 12.30 2.39 7.52
CA GLU A 219 13.69 1.95 7.61
C GLU A 219 14.66 3.11 7.42
N LEU A 220 14.45 3.93 6.38
CA LEU A 220 15.30 5.08 6.09
C LEU A 220 15.22 6.14 7.20
N SER A 221 14.02 6.48 7.68
CA SER A 221 13.85 7.45 8.76
C SER A 221 14.49 6.99 10.07
N LEU A 222 14.34 5.71 10.43
CA LEU A 222 14.94 5.15 11.64
C LEU A 222 16.47 5.10 11.54
N ILE A 223 17.02 4.69 10.39
CA ILE A 223 18.48 4.68 10.17
C ILE A 223 19.05 6.10 10.29
N LEU A 224 18.44 7.08 9.61
CA LEU A 224 18.90 8.46 9.65
C LEU A 224 18.82 9.05 11.07
N LEU A 225 17.75 8.74 11.80
CA LEU A 225 17.62 9.16 13.18
C LEU A 225 18.72 8.54 14.05
N LEU A 226 18.93 7.23 13.99
CA LEU A 226 19.94 6.56 14.79
C LEU A 226 21.34 7.10 14.49
N ARG A 227 21.65 7.42 13.23
CA ARG A 227 22.91 8.10 12.89
C ARG A 227 23.05 9.48 13.54
N LYS A 228 21.96 10.24 13.70
CA LYS A 228 21.97 11.52 14.46
C LYS A 228 22.24 11.31 15.96
N TYR A 229 21.96 10.13 16.49
CA TYR A 229 22.31 9.73 17.86
C TYR A 229 23.75 9.22 17.99
N GLY A 230 24.54 9.23 16.91
CA GLY A 230 25.96 8.83 16.93
C GLY A 230 26.22 7.37 16.55
N PHE A 231 25.18 6.60 16.22
CA PHE A 231 25.35 5.23 15.75
C PHE A 231 26.00 5.19 14.36
N SER A 232 26.89 4.23 14.13
CA SER A 232 27.43 3.97 12.80
C SER A 232 26.32 3.55 11.84
N THR A 233 26.55 3.71 10.53
CA THR A 233 25.58 3.28 9.50
C THR A 233 25.27 1.78 9.62
N ALA A 234 26.27 0.96 9.96
CA ALA A 234 26.10 -0.48 10.12
C ALA A 234 25.20 -0.81 11.33
N GLU A 235 25.45 -0.20 12.49
CA GLU A 235 24.65 -0.41 13.70
C GLU A 235 23.21 0.07 13.54
N ALA A 236 23.02 1.26 12.96
CA ALA A 236 21.70 1.83 12.70
C ALA A 236 20.89 0.95 11.75
N THR A 237 21.53 0.44 10.70
CA THR A 237 20.91 -0.46 9.70
C THR A 237 20.56 -1.81 10.34
N ALA A 238 21.50 -2.43 11.03
CA ALA A 238 21.28 -3.72 11.70
C ALA A 238 20.17 -3.63 12.76
N THR A 239 20.18 -2.57 13.57
CA THR A 239 19.14 -2.32 14.60
C THR A 239 17.77 -2.18 13.95
N THR A 240 17.69 -1.37 12.89
CA THR A 240 16.44 -1.12 12.16
C THR A 240 15.87 -2.41 11.57
N PHE A 241 16.68 -3.21 10.88
CA PHE A 241 16.22 -4.46 10.29
C PHE A 241 15.84 -5.50 11.35
N LEU A 242 16.60 -5.60 12.44
CA LEU A 242 16.27 -6.52 13.54
C LEU A 242 14.97 -6.12 14.24
N TYR A 243 14.77 -4.83 14.49
CA TYR A 243 13.51 -4.27 14.99
C TYR A 243 12.34 -4.62 14.05
N ARG A 244 12.48 -4.32 12.74
CA ARG A 244 11.44 -4.59 11.74
C ARG A 244 11.15 -6.07 11.57
N PHE A 245 12.15 -6.93 11.74
CA PHE A 245 11.94 -8.37 11.71
C PHE A 245 10.93 -8.81 12.77
N PHE A 246 10.99 -8.25 13.98
CA PHE A 246 10.08 -8.62 15.07
C PHE A 246 8.80 -7.79 15.10
N GLU A 247 8.83 -6.51 14.74
CA GLU A 247 7.65 -5.64 14.76
C GLU A 247 6.75 -5.84 13.55
N PHE A 248 7.33 -6.03 12.36
CA PHE A 248 6.60 -6.12 11.10
C PHE A 248 6.58 -7.53 10.51
N TRP A 249 7.76 -8.13 10.26
CA TRP A 249 7.84 -9.42 9.56
C TRP A 249 7.32 -10.59 10.40
N GLY A 250 7.55 -10.58 11.71
CA GLY A 250 7.06 -11.60 12.64
C GLY A 250 5.52 -11.71 12.62
N PRO A 251 4.79 -10.62 12.89
CA PRO A 251 3.33 -10.59 12.77
C PRO A 251 2.83 -10.88 11.35
N LEU A 252 3.58 -10.52 10.30
CA LEU A 252 3.25 -10.86 8.92
C LEU A 252 3.28 -12.37 8.68
N ILE A 253 4.35 -13.04 9.12
CA ILE A 253 4.52 -14.50 9.04
C ILE A 253 3.42 -15.19 9.87
N ALA A 254 3.14 -14.70 11.08
CA ALA A 254 2.05 -15.22 11.90
C ALA A 254 0.68 -15.06 11.19
N GLY A 255 0.49 -13.97 10.43
CA GLY A 255 -0.64 -13.77 9.53
C GLY A 255 -0.79 -14.87 8.49
N ILE A 256 0.30 -15.21 7.79
CA ILE A 256 0.34 -16.30 6.80
C ILE A 256 -0.03 -17.63 7.46
N LEU A 257 0.57 -17.94 8.62
CA LEU A 257 0.28 -19.16 9.38
C LEU A 257 -1.19 -19.22 9.82
N ALA A 258 -1.78 -18.09 10.23
CA ALA A 258 -3.20 -18.00 10.58
C ALA A 258 -4.15 -18.28 9.39
N PHE A 259 -3.69 -18.04 8.16
CA PHE A 259 -4.39 -18.44 6.93
C PHE A 259 -4.22 -19.93 6.61
N ILE A 260 -3.04 -20.52 6.88
CA ILE A 260 -2.76 -21.95 6.67
C ILE A 260 -3.55 -22.84 7.64
N VAL A 261 -3.49 -22.53 8.93
CA VAL A 261 -4.06 -23.36 10.00
C VAL A 261 -5.58 -23.41 9.91
N ASN A 262 -6.21 -22.28 9.60
CA ASN A 262 -7.64 -22.25 9.30
C ASN A 262 -7.86 -22.63 7.83
N ARG A 263 -7.94 -23.94 7.54
CA ARG A 263 -8.18 -24.59 6.23
C ARG A 263 -9.50 -24.20 5.54
N GLY A 264 -9.78 -22.90 5.40
CA GLY A 264 -10.79 -22.38 4.50
C GLY A 264 -10.18 -22.10 3.14
N SER A 265 -11.02 -22.08 2.10
CA SER A 265 -10.71 -21.63 0.74
C SER A 265 -10.14 -20.21 0.63
N LEU A 266 -10.00 -19.48 1.75
CA LEU A 266 -9.48 -18.12 1.86
C LEU A 266 -7.99 -18.01 1.55
N LEU A 267 -7.17 -19.03 1.85
CA LEU A 267 -5.72 -19.00 1.54
C LEU A 267 -5.48 -18.88 0.04
N LEU A 268 -6.10 -19.77 -0.71
CA LEU A 268 -6.10 -19.83 -2.18
C LEU A 268 -6.71 -18.57 -2.82
N ARG A 269 -7.44 -17.76 -2.04
CA ARG A 269 -8.07 -16.52 -2.50
C ARG A 269 -7.12 -15.32 -2.42
N ILE A 270 -6.21 -15.34 -1.44
CA ILE A 270 -5.37 -14.21 -1.09
C ILE A 270 -3.95 -14.42 -1.61
N LEU A 271 -3.46 -15.66 -1.55
CA LEU A 271 -2.12 -16.03 -2.02
C LEU A 271 -1.84 -15.56 -3.46
N PRO A 272 -2.72 -15.73 -4.46
CA PRO A 272 -2.42 -15.29 -5.82
C PRO A 272 -2.32 -13.76 -5.94
N GLY A 273 -3.13 -13.02 -5.17
CA GLY A 273 -3.04 -11.56 -5.10
C GLY A 273 -1.71 -11.11 -4.48
N ALA A 274 -1.32 -11.71 -3.35
CA ALA A 274 -0.06 -11.39 -2.69
C ALA A 274 1.17 -11.75 -3.56
N LEU A 275 1.14 -12.91 -4.23
CA LEU A 275 2.20 -13.31 -5.15
C LEU A 275 2.31 -12.38 -6.36
N LEU A 276 1.18 -11.99 -6.97
CA LEU A 276 1.18 -11.01 -8.07
C LEU A 276 1.70 -9.65 -7.61
N PHE A 277 1.37 -9.23 -6.39
CA PHE A 277 1.91 -8.01 -5.82
C PHE A 277 3.43 -8.09 -5.64
N CYS A 278 3.95 -9.19 -5.08
CA CYS A 278 5.39 -9.41 -4.95
C CYS A 278 6.08 -9.44 -6.32
N LEU A 279 5.48 -10.09 -7.32
CA LEU A 279 6.00 -10.08 -8.69
C LEU A 279 6.08 -8.66 -9.24
N GLY A 280 5.05 -7.83 -9.03
CA GLY A 280 5.06 -6.44 -9.45
C GLY A 280 6.16 -5.62 -8.78
N LEU A 281 6.45 -5.87 -7.50
CA LEU A 281 7.58 -5.23 -6.82
C LEU A 281 8.92 -5.67 -7.38
N VAL A 282 9.09 -6.98 -7.65
CA VAL A 282 10.31 -7.54 -8.24
C VAL A 282 10.53 -6.96 -9.64
N ASP A 283 9.49 -6.92 -10.48
CA ASP A 283 9.55 -6.36 -11.83
C ASP A 283 9.95 -4.87 -11.81
N VAL A 284 9.38 -4.07 -10.89
CA VAL A 284 9.77 -2.65 -10.70
C VAL A 284 11.20 -2.52 -10.19
N ALA A 285 11.58 -3.29 -9.17
CA ALA A 285 12.91 -3.23 -8.57
C ALA A 285 14.01 -3.70 -9.53
N SER A 286 13.73 -4.73 -10.32
CA SER A 286 14.62 -5.24 -11.38
C SER A 286 14.92 -4.16 -12.41
N VAL A 287 13.97 -3.28 -12.74
CA VAL A 287 14.21 -2.16 -13.67
C VAL A 287 15.02 -1.05 -13.03
N LEU A 288 14.82 -0.79 -11.73
CA LEU A 288 15.52 0.26 -10.99
C LEU A 288 16.94 -0.15 -10.57
N THR A 289 17.26 -1.44 -10.55
CA THR A 289 18.60 -1.95 -10.26
C THR A 289 19.35 -2.15 -11.58
N PRO A 290 20.47 -1.43 -11.82
CA PRO A 290 21.25 -1.64 -13.02
C PRO A 290 21.78 -3.09 -13.03
N ALA A 291 21.50 -3.82 -14.11
CA ALA A 291 22.02 -5.17 -14.29
C ALA A 291 23.55 -5.15 -14.12
N ILE A 292 24.05 -6.03 -13.24
CA ILE A 292 25.47 -6.16 -12.92
C ILE A 292 26.27 -6.20 -14.23
N ALA A 293 27.25 -5.31 -14.36
CA ALA A 293 28.00 -5.01 -15.59
C ALA A 293 28.61 -6.24 -16.29
N GLU A 294 28.78 -7.35 -15.55
CA GLU A 294 29.28 -8.63 -16.06
C GLU A 294 28.31 -9.31 -17.06
N ARG A 295 26.99 -9.11 -16.96
CA ARG A 295 26.00 -9.70 -17.89
C ARG A 295 25.86 -8.93 -19.21
N ILE A 296 26.22 -7.65 -19.24
CA ILE A 296 26.07 -6.76 -20.40
C ILE A 296 27.00 -7.19 -21.55
N ASN A 297 28.18 -7.75 -21.25
CA ASN A 297 29.14 -8.22 -22.26
C ASN A 297 28.68 -9.46 -23.03
N ILE A 298 27.87 -10.34 -22.42
CA ILE A 298 27.32 -11.53 -23.10
C ILE A 298 26.09 -11.13 -23.94
N LEU A 299 25.32 -10.14 -23.48
CA LEU A 299 24.07 -9.70 -24.11
C LEU A 299 24.26 -8.84 -25.38
N ASN A 300 25.32 -8.05 -25.45
CA ASN A 300 25.65 -7.21 -26.63
C ASN A 300 25.88 -8.03 -27.92
N ASN A 301 26.11 -9.35 -27.80
CA ASN A 301 26.30 -10.23 -28.95
C ASN A 301 24.99 -10.85 -29.49
N PHE A 302 23.88 -10.78 -28.74
CA PHE A 302 22.62 -11.46 -29.09
C PHE A 302 21.40 -10.52 -29.22
N LEU A 303 21.39 -9.37 -28.56
CA LEU A 303 20.25 -8.44 -28.59
C LEU A 303 20.71 -6.99 -28.86
N PRO A 304 20.08 -6.27 -29.81
CA PRO A 304 20.38 -4.87 -30.05
C PRO A 304 20.02 -4.02 -28.82
N ALA A 305 20.88 -3.08 -28.44
CA ALA A 305 20.73 -2.25 -27.23
C ALA A 305 19.37 -1.54 -27.11
N GLN A 306 18.73 -1.21 -28.24
CA GLN A 306 17.40 -0.61 -28.30
C GLN A 306 16.29 -1.55 -27.77
N ALA A 307 16.39 -2.86 -28.04
CA ALA A 307 15.42 -3.84 -27.56
C ALA A 307 15.47 -4.00 -26.03
N LEU A 308 16.66 -3.85 -25.44
CA LEU A 308 16.87 -3.93 -23.99
C LEU A 308 16.25 -2.72 -23.27
N GLN A 309 16.39 -1.52 -23.83
CA GLN A 309 15.81 -0.30 -23.25
C GLN A 309 14.28 -0.31 -23.29
N ILE A 310 13.69 -0.76 -24.39
CA ILE A 310 12.23 -0.91 -24.54
C ILE A 310 11.69 -1.94 -23.55
N SER A 311 12.35 -3.10 -23.43
CA SER A 311 11.93 -4.15 -22.50
C SER A 311 11.97 -3.68 -21.04
N ASN A 312 13.01 -2.94 -20.63
CA ASN A 312 13.14 -2.35 -19.30
C ASN A 312 11.95 -1.46 -18.91
N GLN A 313 11.60 -0.51 -19.78
CA GLN A 313 10.53 0.44 -19.49
C GLN A 313 9.13 -0.21 -19.56
N LEU A 314 8.92 -1.19 -20.45
CA LEU A 314 7.70 -2.01 -20.47
C LEU A 314 7.55 -2.84 -19.19
N MET A 315 8.63 -3.42 -18.69
CA MET A 315 8.63 -4.16 -17.42
C MET A 315 8.24 -3.30 -16.23
N LEU A 316 8.65 -2.03 -16.22
CA LEU A 316 8.22 -1.07 -15.20
C LEU A 316 6.70 -0.86 -15.22
N LEU A 317 6.13 -0.62 -16.40
CA LEU A 317 4.67 -0.48 -16.57
C LEU A 317 3.94 -1.76 -16.15
N ILE A 318 4.41 -2.92 -16.60
CA ILE A 318 3.83 -4.22 -16.25
C ILE A 318 3.84 -4.41 -14.73
N GLY A 319 4.97 -4.14 -14.07
CA GLY A 319 5.10 -4.24 -12.62
C GLY A 319 4.09 -3.33 -11.89
N PHE A 320 3.94 -2.07 -12.30
CA PHE A 320 2.91 -1.18 -11.74
C PHE A 320 1.48 -1.69 -11.95
N LEU A 321 1.16 -2.17 -13.16
CA LEU A 321 -0.17 -2.72 -13.45
C LEU A 321 -0.45 -4.00 -12.64
N GLN A 322 0.57 -4.83 -12.39
CA GLN A 322 0.46 -6.01 -11.52
C GLN A 322 0.18 -5.59 -10.06
N LEU A 323 0.89 -4.59 -9.54
CA LEU A 323 0.64 -4.03 -8.21
C LEU A 323 -0.81 -3.55 -8.07
N ILE A 324 -1.33 -2.82 -9.06
CA ILE A 324 -2.73 -2.37 -9.07
C ILE A 324 -3.69 -3.57 -9.13
N THR A 325 -3.45 -4.53 -10.02
CA THR A 325 -4.32 -5.71 -10.23
C THR A 325 -4.41 -6.59 -8.99
N SER A 326 -3.33 -6.71 -8.23
CA SER A 326 -3.28 -7.51 -7.00
C SER A 326 -4.36 -7.10 -5.98
N VAL A 327 -4.66 -5.80 -5.89
CA VAL A 327 -5.67 -5.27 -4.97
C VAL A 327 -7.07 -5.74 -5.35
N PHE A 328 -7.36 -5.83 -6.65
CA PHE A 328 -8.62 -6.32 -7.18
C PHE A 328 -8.74 -7.85 -7.10
N LEU A 329 -7.62 -8.58 -7.15
CA LEU A 329 -7.57 -10.02 -6.90
C LEU A 329 -8.00 -10.38 -5.47
N PHE A 330 -7.63 -9.58 -4.45
CA PHE A 330 -8.13 -9.80 -3.07
C PHE A 330 -9.66 -9.71 -2.96
N ARG A 331 -10.30 -8.93 -3.85
CA ARG A 331 -11.77 -8.86 -3.96
C ARG A 331 -12.37 -10.04 -4.75
N SER A 332 -11.53 -10.83 -5.40
CA SER A 332 -11.89 -12.00 -6.23
C SER A 332 -12.75 -11.67 -7.43
N LEU A 333 -12.45 -10.55 -8.06
CA LEU A 333 -13.07 -10.14 -9.31
C LEU A 333 -12.54 -10.98 -10.47
N ARG A 334 -13.45 -11.42 -11.34
CA ARG A 334 -13.08 -12.26 -12.49
C ARG A 334 -12.26 -11.50 -13.55
N ASN A 335 -12.54 -10.21 -13.76
CA ASN A 335 -11.77 -9.38 -14.70
C ASN A 335 -10.32 -9.19 -14.25
N ALA A 336 -10.12 -8.99 -12.94
CA ALA A 336 -8.78 -8.88 -12.36
C ALA A 336 -7.94 -10.14 -12.57
N TRP A 337 -8.57 -11.33 -12.53
CA TRP A 337 -7.89 -12.58 -12.82
C TRP A 337 -7.42 -12.69 -14.29
N TYR A 338 -8.25 -12.27 -15.25
CA TYR A 338 -7.84 -12.24 -16.66
C TYR A 338 -6.67 -11.28 -16.90
N VAL A 339 -6.76 -10.07 -16.34
CA VAL A 339 -5.70 -9.06 -16.43
C VAL A 339 -4.41 -9.58 -15.80
N ALA A 340 -4.48 -10.21 -14.62
CA ALA A 340 -3.33 -10.79 -13.94
C ALA A 340 -2.62 -11.85 -14.79
N ILE A 341 -3.35 -12.75 -15.45
CA ILE A 341 -2.76 -13.76 -16.34
C ILE A 341 -2.02 -13.09 -17.50
N ILE A 342 -2.64 -12.10 -18.15
CA ILE A 342 -2.05 -11.39 -19.29
C ILE A 342 -0.76 -10.68 -18.85
N LEU A 343 -0.80 -9.94 -17.74
CA LEU A 343 0.36 -9.24 -17.20
C LEU A 343 1.47 -10.19 -16.76
N CYS A 344 1.13 -11.36 -16.24
CA CYS A 344 2.10 -12.36 -15.83
C CYS A 344 2.78 -13.02 -17.04
N LEU A 345 2.02 -13.30 -18.11
CA LEU A 345 2.59 -13.74 -19.39
C LEU A 345 3.55 -12.70 -19.98
N PHE A 346 3.17 -11.42 -19.97
CA PHE A 346 4.05 -10.35 -20.43
C PHE A 346 5.30 -10.20 -19.56
N SER A 347 5.19 -10.37 -18.24
CA SER A 347 6.34 -10.35 -17.32
C SER A 347 7.31 -11.52 -17.58
N ILE A 348 6.82 -12.73 -17.87
CA ILE A 348 7.67 -13.85 -18.29
C ILE A 348 8.46 -13.49 -19.56
N VAL A 349 7.77 -12.98 -20.58
CA VAL A 349 8.41 -12.62 -21.86
C VAL A 349 9.36 -11.43 -21.68
N GLY A 350 8.99 -10.43 -20.88
CA GLY A 350 9.80 -9.24 -20.63
C GLY A 350 11.09 -9.56 -19.87
N ASN A 351 11.01 -10.34 -18.78
CA ASN A 351 12.20 -10.74 -18.01
C ASN A 351 13.16 -11.63 -18.83
N LEU A 352 12.63 -12.48 -19.73
CA LEU A 352 13.47 -13.26 -20.65
C LEU A 352 14.14 -12.38 -21.72
N THR A 353 13.45 -11.38 -22.26
CA THR A 353 14.00 -10.51 -23.33
C THR A 353 14.92 -9.41 -22.80
N LYS A 354 14.78 -8.99 -21.54
CA LYS A 354 15.52 -7.90 -20.92
C LYS A 354 16.99 -8.25 -20.61
N ALA A 355 17.25 -9.41 -20.02
CA ALA A 355 18.61 -9.80 -19.63
C ALA A 355 18.76 -11.31 -19.37
N LEU A 356 17.81 -12.14 -19.84
CA LEU A 356 17.67 -13.54 -19.45
C LEU A 356 17.66 -13.68 -17.92
N ASP A 357 16.84 -12.85 -17.28
CA ASP A 357 16.63 -12.84 -15.83
C ASP A 357 15.73 -14.03 -15.48
N PHE A 358 16.34 -15.22 -15.48
CA PHE A 358 15.65 -16.51 -15.30
C PHE A 358 15.00 -16.63 -13.92
N GLU A 359 15.54 -15.96 -12.89
CA GLU A 359 14.99 -15.98 -11.54
C GLU A 359 13.61 -15.30 -11.50
N GLU A 360 13.52 -14.12 -12.10
CA GLU A 360 12.30 -13.32 -12.22
C GLU A 360 11.28 -13.98 -13.16
N ALA A 361 11.74 -14.53 -14.29
CA ALA A 361 10.88 -15.26 -15.22
C ALA A 361 10.31 -16.56 -14.59
N LEU A 362 11.12 -17.29 -13.81
CA LEU A 362 10.68 -18.47 -13.07
C LEU A 362 9.67 -18.10 -11.98
N PHE A 363 9.91 -16.99 -11.26
CA PHE A 363 8.97 -16.49 -10.27
C PHE A 363 7.64 -16.11 -10.92
N ALA A 364 7.67 -15.38 -12.04
CA ALA A 364 6.47 -15.06 -12.82
C ALA A 364 5.72 -16.33 -13.27
N ALA A 365 6.43 -17.34 -13.79
CA ALA A 365 5.82 -18.62 -14.17
C ALA A 365 5.15 -19.33 -12.98
N ALA A 366 5.78 -19.31 -11.80
CA ALA A 366 5.19 -19.87 -10.59
C ALA A 366 3.90 -19.12 -10.17
N VAL A 367 3.90 -17.78 -10.24
CA VAL A 367 2.70 -16.96 -9.99
C VAL A 367 1.58 -17.28 -10.99
N LEU A 368 1.92 -17.43 -12.27
CA LEU A 368 0.97 -17.81 -13.32
C LEU A 368 0.32 -19.17 -13.02
N LEU A 369 1.11 -20.17 -12.64
CA LEU A 369 0.59 -21.50 -12.27
C LEU A 369 -0.39 -21.41 -11.10
N VAL A 370 -0.04 -20.65 -10.05
CA VAL A 370 -0.93 -20.43 -8.89
C VAL A 370 -2.22 -19.75 -9.31
N LEU A 371 -2.18 -18.75 -10.20
CA LEU A 371 -3.37 -18.09 -10.74
C LEU A 371 -4.25 -19.06 -11.53
N LEU A 372 -3.67 -19.95 -12.33
CA LEU A 372 -4.40 -20.95 -13.11
C LEU A 372 -5.08 -21.99 -12.20
N PHE A 373 -4.38 -22.51 -11.18
CA PHE A 373 -4.95 -23.45 -10.21
C PHE A 373 -6.10 -22.83 -9.38
N THR A 374 -6.01 -21.53 -9.09
CA THR A 374 -7.01 -20.81 -8.28
C THR A 374 -8.18 -20.25 -9.08
N ARG A 375 -8.29 -20.54 -10.38
CA ARG A 375 -9.36 -20.06 -11.29
C ARG A 375 -10.76 -20.17 -10.71
N ARG A 376 -11.08 -21.28 -10.02
CA ARG A 376 -12.43 -21.57 -9.48
C ARG A 376 -12.88 -20.59 -8.39
N GLN A 377 -11.97 -19.78 -7.84
CA GLN A 377 -12.27 -18.85 -6.76
C GLN A 377 -12.72 -17.46 -7.25
N TYR A 378 -12.53 -17.16 -8.52
CA TYR A 378 -12.86 -15.87 -9.13
C TYR A 378 -14.22 -15.94 -9.83
N TYR A 379 -15.29 -15.99 -9.03
CA TYR A 379 -16.66 -16.11 -9.52
C TYR A 379 -17.44 -14.79 -9.49
N VAL A 380 -16.96 -13.77 -8.76
CA VAL A 380 -17.64 -12.47 -8.65
C VAL A 380 -17.55 -11.76 -9.98
N ARG A 381 -18.69 -11.72 -10.70
CA ARG A 381 -18.85 -10.94 -11.92
C ARG A 381 -19.05 -9.48 -11.53
N ALA A 382 -18.38 -8.58 -12.24
CA ALA A 382 -18.61 -7.14 -12.12
C ALA A 382 -20.10 -6.86 -12.40
N ASN A 383 -20.73 -6.04 -11.56
CA ASN A 383 -22.14 -5.71 -11.70
C ASN A 383 -22.25 -4.49 -12.61
N ARG A 384 -22.66 -4.69 -13.87
CA ARG A 384 -22.65 -3.66 -14.92
C ARG A 384 -23.54 -2.45 -14.60
N ASP A 385 -24.52 -2.62 -13.71
CA ASP A 385 -25.58 -1.63 -13.46
C ASP A 385 -25.21 -0.55 -12.42
N LEU A 386 -24.07 -0.67 -11.73
CA LEU A 386 -23.57 0.32 -10.75
C LEU A 386 -22.41 1.17 -11.30
N GLN A 387 -22.24 1.20 -12.62
CA GLN A 387 -21.14 1.87 -13.31
C GLN A 387 -21.48 3.31 -13.68
N ASN A 388 -21.17 4.27 -12.80
CA ASN A 388 -21.19 5.70 -13.18
C ASN A 388 -20.09 6.05 -14.20
N PHE A 389 -19.14 5.14 -14.47
CA PHE A 389 -18.05 5.34 -15.42
C PHE A 389 -17.97 4.16 -16.39
N ASN A 390 -18.48 4.37 -17.61
CA ASN A 390 -18.62 3.34 -18.64
C ASN A 390 -17.26 3.05 -19.29
N LEU A 391 -16.91 1.76 -19.47
CA LEU A 391 -15.75 1.34 -20.27
C LEU A 391 -15.75 1.97 -21.67
N GLY A 392 -16.93 2.19 -22.25
CA GLY A 392 -17.08 2.93 -23.49
C GLY A 392 -16.52 4.35 -23.43
N VAL A 393 -16.75 5.08 -22.34
CA VAL A 393 -16.18 6.44 -22.14
C VAL A 393 -14.66 6.36 -22.00
N ALA A 394 -14.15 5.37 -21.28
CA ALA A 394 -12.70 5.14 -21.16
C ALA A 394 -12.04 4.86 -22.52
N LEU A 395 -12.66 4.00 -23.33
CA LEU A 395 -12.20 3.67 -24.68
C LEU A 395 -12.32 4.88 -25.63
N CYS A 396 -13.38 5.69 -25.51
CA CYS A 396 -13.53 6.92 -26.28
C CYS A 396 -12.43 7.94 -25.93
N ILE A 397 -12.12 8.12 -24.63
CA ILE A 397 -11.02 8.98 -24.20
C ILE A 397 -9.69 8.45 -24.75
N PHE A 398 -9.41 7.15 -24.60
CA PHE A 398 -8.21 6.53 -25.14
C PHE A 398 -8.09 6.69 -26.67
N ALA A 399 -9.17 6.48 -27.41
CA ALA A 399 -9.20 6.71 -28.85
C ALA A 399 -8.97 8.18 -29.19
N GLY A 400 -9.57 9.12 -28.46
CA GLY A 400 -9.37 10.55 -28.64
C GLY A 400 -7.92 10.98 -28.40
N VAL A 401 -7.30 10.49 -27.33
CA VAL A 401 -5.88 10.76 -27.04
C VAL A 401 -4.97 10.10 -28.09
N THR A 402 -5.33 8.92 -28.60
CA THR A 402 -4.58 8.24 -29.69
C THR A 402 -4.65 9.05 -30.98
N VAL A 403 -5.84 9.52 -31.36
CA VAL A 403 -6.01 10.39 -32.55
C VAL A 403 -5.22 11.68 -32.36
N TYR A 404 -5.32 12.33 -31.19
CA TYR A 404 -4.52 13.51 -30.85
C TYR A 404 -3.02 13.27 -30.99
N GLY A 405 -2.51 12.13 -30.48
CA GLY A 405 -1.10 11.78 -30.56
C GLY A 405 -0.64 11.51 -31.99
N VAL A 406 -1.38 10.69 -32.73
CA VAL A 406 -1.04 10.32 -34.12
C VAL A 406 -1.09 11.55 -35.01
N THR A 407 -2.14 12.36 -34.91
CA THR A 407 -2.25 13.60 -35.69
C THR A 407 -1.17 14.60 -35.29
N GLY A 408 -0.89 14.74 -34.01
CA GLY A 408 0.15 15.65 -33.55
C GLY A 408 1.53 15.24 -34.06
N PHE A 409 1.94 13.98 -33.94
CA PHE A 409 3.22 13.53 -34.51
C PHE A 409 3.25 13.61 -36.03
N TYR A 410 2.14 13.32 -36.71
CA TYR A 410 2.06 13.38 -38.17
C TYR A 410 2.11 14.82 -38.73
N PHE A 411 1.59 15.81 -38.00
CA PHE A 411 1.54 17.20 -38.44
C PHE A 411 2.62 18.11 -37.83
N LEU A 412 3.22 17.75 -36.69
CA LEU A 412 4.23 18.57 -36.00
C LEU A 412 5.67 18.39 -36.55
N ASP A 413 5.79 18.16 -37.85
CA ASP A 413 7.06 17.82 -38.50
C ASP A 413 7.98 19.00 -38.85
N GLU A 414 9.25 18.65 -39.07
CA GLU A 414 10.50 19.44 -39.29
C GLU A 414 10.75 20.62 -38.34
N ARG A 415 9.78 21.52 -38.12
CA ARG A 415 9.92 22.74 -37.31
C ARG A 415 10.03 22.47 -35.81
N HIS A 416 9.41 21.41 -35.30
CA HIS A 416 9.32 21.17 -33.85
C HIS A 416 10.20 20.01 -33.38
N PHE A 417 10.39 18.99 -34.23
CA PHE A 417 11.15 17.79 -33.88
C PHE A 417 12.33 17.48 -34.83
N LYS A 418 12.50 18.23 -35.94
CA LYS A 418 13.51 17.99 -37.00
C LYS A 418 13.49 16.57 -37.59
N ILE A 419 12.40 15.86 -37.40
CA ILE A 419 12.11 14.55 -37.96
C ILE A 419 10.96 14.75 -38.95
N ASN A 420 10.86 13.87 -39.94
CA ASN A 420 9.70 13.75 -40.81
C ASN A 420 9.02 12.40 -40.50
N PHE A 421 8.00 12.42 -39.65
CA PHE A 421 7.28 11.24 -39.21
C PHE A 421 6.34 10.73 -40.30
N ASN A 422 6.60 9.52 -40.79
CA ASN A 422 5.59 8.79 -41.56
C ASN A 422 4.38 8.43 -40.65
N PHE A 423 3.22 8.16 -41.23
CA PHE A 423 2.00 7.76 -40.49
C PHE A 423 2.25 6.59 -39.53
N LEU A 424 2.97 5.56 -39.97
CA LEU A 424 3.32 4.42 -39.11
C LEU A 424 4.27 4.84 -37.97
N GLN A 425 5.23 5.73 -38.24
CA GLN A 425 6.13 6.26 -37.22
C GLN A 425 5.40 7.16 -36.21
N SER A 426 4.38 7.88 -36.66
CA SER A 426 3.52 8.69 -35.80
C SER A 426 2.72 7.82 -34.83
N ILE A 427 2.21 6.68 -35.30
CA ILE A 427 1.54 5.68 -34.46
C ILE A 427 2.52 5.12 -33.43
N ILE A 428 3.69 4.63 -33.87
CA ILE A 428 4.70 4.05 -32.97
C ILE A 428 5.12 5.08 -31.91
N SER A 429 5.44 6.30 -32.33
CA SER A 429 5.86 7.40 -31.44
C SER A 429 4.76 7.78 -30.45
N THR A 430 3.49 7.72 -30.85
CA THR A 430 2.35 7.96 -29.95
C THR A 430 2.32 6.95 -28.82
N PHE A 431 2.37 5.65 -29.15
CA PHE A 431 2.33 4.58 -28.15
C PHE A 431 3.59 4.52 -27.28
N ASP A 432 4.75 4.80 -27.87
CA ASP A 432 6.01 4.87 -27.11
C ASP A 432 5.97 5.98 -26.05
N ASN A 433 5.38 7.12 -26.36
CA ASN A 433 5.23 8.22 -25.40
C ASN A 433 4.07 7.99 -24.41
N PHE A 434 3.03 7.24 -24.77
CA PHE A 434 1.97 6.86 -23.82
C PHE A 434 2.49 6.06 -22.63
N ILE A 435 3.53 5.25 -22.85
CA ILE A 435 4.16 4.39 -21.84
C ILE A 435 5.43 5.05 -21.28
N LEU A 436 5.71 6.31 -21.63
CA LEU A 436 6.88 7.08 -21.17
C LEU A 436 8.23 6.46 -21.59
N LEU A 437 8.27 5.68 -22.69
CA LEU A 437 9.49 5.02 -23.16
C LEU A 437 10.47 6.03 -23.79
N ASN A 438 9.97 6.93 -24.66
CA ASN A 438 10.77 7.80 -25.53
C ASN A 438 11.95 7.07 -26.21
N SER A 439 11.69 5.85 -26.70
CA SER A 439 12.64 4.95 -27.36
C SER A 439 13.36 5.59 -28.57
N ALA A 440 12.65 6.44 -29.32
CA ALA A 440 13.16 7.14 -30.50
C ALA A 440 14.03 8.36 -30.16
N GLY A 441 14.21 8.70 -28.87
CA GLY A 441 15.03 9.83 -28.44
C GLY A 441 14.52 11.17 -28.96
N ILE A 442 13.20 11.35 -29.02
CA ILE A 442 12.59 12.55 -29.59
C ILE A 442 12.89 13.72 -28.66
N VAL A 443 13.70 14.66 -29.14
CA VAL A 443 14.03 15.90 -28.41
C VAL A 443 13.26 17.06 -29.03
N PRO A 444 12.24 17.60 -28.34
CA PRO A 444 11.51 18.77 -28.82
C PRO A 444 12.44 19.99 -28.89
N GLN A 445 12.34 20.75 -29.98
CA GLN A 445 13.19 21.93 -30.23
C GLN A 445 12.47 23.25 -29.90
N THR A 446 11.16 23.20 -29.70
CA THR A 446 10.32 24.36 -29.41
C THR A 446 9.52 24.16 -28.13
N HIS A 447 9.13 25.27 -27.50
CA HIS A 447 8.24 25.23 -26.32
C HIS A 447 6.93 24.47 -26.60
N LEU A 448 6.38 24.61 -27.81
CA LEU A 448 5.19 23.88 -28.24
C LEU A 448 5.44 22.37 -28.32
N GLY A 449 6.60 21.94 -28.85
CA GLY A 449 6.99 20.53 -28.87
C GLY A 449 7.15 19.93 -27.47
N HIS A 450 7.71 20.70 -26.52
CA HIS A 450 7.80 20.28 -25.12
C HIS A 450 6.42 20.11 -24.47
N LEU A 451 5.51 21.07 -24.68
CA LEU A 451 4.15 21.01 -24.17
C LEU A 451 3.36 19.83 -24.78
N PHE A 452 3.55 19.57 -26.08
CA PHE A 452 2.92 18.46 -26.78
C PHE A 452 3.41 17.08 -26.29
N LEU A 453 4.73 16.91 -26.11
CA LEU A 453 5.23 15.66 -25.55
C LEU A 453 4.77 15.47 -24.10
N ALA A 454 4.79 16.53 -23.28
CA ALA A 454 4.30 16.45 -21.91
C ALA A 454 2.79 16.12 -21.86
N SER A 455 1.98 16.70 -22.73
CA SER A 455 0.54 16.41 -22.81
C SER A 455 0.27 14.97 -23.25
N ILE A 456 1.00 14.45 -24.25
CA ILE A 456 0.90 13.05 -24.67
C ILE A 456 1.30 12.10 -23.56
N ASN A 457 2.41 12.37 -22.88
CA ASN A 457 2.89 11.54 -21.78
C ASN A 457 1.83 11.44 -20.67
N VAL A 458 1.27 12.58 -20.26
CA VAL A 458 0.27 12.64 -19.20
C VAL A 458 -1.05 12.03 -19.65
N PHE A 459 -1.60 12.45 -20.79
CA PHE A 459 -2.90 11.97 -21.27
C PHE A 459 -2.84 10.51 -21.72
N GLY A 460 -1.75 10.09 -22.35
CA GLY A 460 -1.50 8.71 -22.75
C GLY A 460 -1.47 7.77 -21.55
N ALA A 461 -0.59 8.02 -20.58
CA ALA A 461 -0.50 7.23 -19.36
C ALA A 461 -1.81 7.23 -18.57
N SER A 462 -2.45 8.40 -18.43
CA SER A 462 -3.75 8.53 -17.75
C SER A 462 -4.85 7.75 -18.45
N SER A 463 -4.89 7.77 -19.79
CA SER A 463 -5.89 7.05 -20.57
C SER A 463 -5.72 5.52 -20.46
N ILE A 464 -4.48 5.02 -20.46
CA ILE A 464 -4.18 3.60 -20.21
C ILE A 464 -4.65 3.20 -18.81
N LEU A 465 -4.27 3.96 -17.79
CA LEU A 465 -4.69 3.70 -16.40
C LEU A 465 -6.20 3.75 -16.25
N LEU A 466 -6.88 4.64 -16.95
CA LEU A 466 -8.32 4.82 -16.90
C LEU A 466 -9.06 3.67 -17.60
N VAL A 467 -8.60 3.21 -18.77
CA VAL A 467 -9.11 1.99 -19.42
C VAL A 467 -8.88 0.76 -18.53
N PHE A 468 -7.68 0.63 -17.99
CA PHE A 468 -7.32 -0.45 -17.08
C PHE A 468 -8.21 -0.48 -15.83
N TYR A 469 -8.41 0.69 -15.21
CA TYR A 469 -9.28 0.85 -14.05
C TYR A 469 -10.75 0.58 -14.39
N ALA A 470 -11.25 1.09 -15.51
CA ALA A 470 -12.63 0.86 -15.96
C ALA A 470 -12.89 -0.64 -16.25
N PHE A 471 -11.88 -1.38 -16.69
CA PHE A 471 -11.97 -2.82 -16.90
C PHE A 471 -11.92 -3.62 -15.59
N LEU A 472 -11.16 -3.14 -14.59
CA LEU A 472 -10.96 -3.80 -13.31
C LEU A 472 -12.05 -3.50 -12.27
N LYS A 473 -12.63 -2.30 -12.26
CA LYS A 473 -13.61 -1.87 -11.26
C LYS A 473 -14.96 -2.59 -11.49
N PRO A 474 -15.67 -2.98 -10.41
CA PRO A 474 -17.04 -3.50 -10.49
C PRO A 474 -17.98 -2.55 -11.25
#